data_AF-A0A498BVR9-F1
#
_entry.id   AF-A0A498BVR9-F1
#
_cell.length_a   1.000
_cell.length_b   1.000
_cell.length_c   1.000
_cell.angle_alpha   90.00
_cell.angle_beta   90.00
_cell.angle_gamma   90.00
#
_symmetry.space_group_name_H-M   'P 1'
#
loop_
_entity.id
_entity.type
_entity.pdbx_description
1 polymer ?
#
loop_
_entity_poly.entity_id
_entity_poly.type
_entity_poly.pdbx_seq_one_letter_code
_entity_poly.pdbx_strand_id
1 'polypeptide(L)'
;MASGTPNPTSTNPINPTPPSDTGATVAPVPEAESDSQAAAVDAATAALTAYAQPELPYQEWINGLYPYLTQTGAAAYEDTDPARIPVRKVTGPGVILPASTEVALIVQLPTDAGNYNVSLSRPNADAAWLADRIRPADG
;
A
#
# COMPACT_ATOMS: atom_id res chain seq x y z
N MET A 1 13.36 37.81 52.82
CA MET A 1 12.58 38.06 51.59
C MET A 1 13.60 38.27 50.46
N ALA A 2 13.96 37.22 49.74
CA ALA A 2 14.93 37.25 48.64
C ALA A 2 14.40 36.44 47.44
N SER A 3 14.79 36.89 46.26
CA SER A 3 14.23 36.73 44.91
C SER A 3 14.54 35.40 44.19
N GLY A 4 13.86 35.15 43.04
CA GLY A 4 14.44 34.41 41.90
C GLY A 4 13.45 33.72 40.92
N THR A 5 13.33 34.24 39.69
CA THR A 5 12.96 33.53 38.42
C THR A 5 14.21 32.79 37.85
N PRO A 6 14.21 31.88 36.81
CA PRO A 6 13.27 31.65 35.70
C PRO A 6 12.99 30.16 35.23
N ASN A 7 12.24 30.03 34.12
CA ASN A 7 11.75 28.95 33.22
C ASN A 7 12.73 27.79 32.81
N PRO A 8 12.34 26.83 31.91
CA PRO A 8 11.49 25.62 31.99
C PRO A 8 12.32 24.29 31.80
N THR A 9 11.68 23.12 31.69
CA THR A 9 12.05 21.88 30.92
C THR A 9 11.84 20.56 31.71
N SER A 10 11.36 19.54 30.99
CA SER A 10 11.29 18.10 31.28
C SER A 10 10.08 17.55 32.04
N THR A 11 9.17 17.03 31.23
CA THR A 11 8.06 16.11 31.51
C THR A 11 8.41 15.01 32.55
N ASN A 12 7.43 14.78 33.41
CA ASN A 12 7.34 13.99 34.65
C ASN A 12 8.11 12.65 34.76
N PRO A 13 8.62 12.30 35.97
CA PRO A 13 9.20 10.99 36.25
C PRO A 13 8.14 9.93 36.67
N ILE A 14 8.27 8.75 36.05
CA ILE A 14 7.90 7.38 36.47
C ILE A 14 7.22 7.16 37.85
N ASN A 15 6.07 6.47 37.87
CA ASN A 15 5.55 5.73 39.02
C ASN A 15 5.40 4.21 38.68
N PRO A 16 5.91 3.27 39.50
CA PRO A 16 5.90 1.83 39.19
C PRO A 16 4.72 1.06 39.86
N THR A 17 4.59 -0.24 39.49
CA THR A 17 3.96 -1.42 40.16
C THR A 17 2.54 -1.93 39.74
N PRO A 18 2.23 -3.27 39.84
CA PRO A 18 1.90 -4.19 38.71
C PRO A 18 0.61 -5.07 38.98
N PRO A 19 0.49 -6.32 38.48
CA PRO A 19 0.16 -6.79 37.13
C PRO A 19 -1.27 -7.39 37.06
N SER A 20 -2.01 -7.14 35.98
CA SER A 20 -3.28 -7.83 35.71
C SER A 20 -3.38 -8.16 34.23
N ASP A 21 -3.71 -9.42 33.92
CA ASP A 21 -4.11 -9.95 32.62
C ASP A 21 -4.70 -8.87 31.69
N THR A 22 -3.94 -8.41 30.70
CA THR A 22 -4.45 -7.41 29.75
C THR A 22 -4.27 -7.93 28.34
N GLY A 23 -5.38 -8.35 27.75
CA GLY A 23 -5.48 -8.68 26.33
C GLY A 23 -4.79 -7.62 25.50
N ALA A 24 -3.98 -8.07 24.54
CA ALA A 24 -3.22 -7.22 23.64
C ALA A 24 -4.12 -6.12 23.06
N THR A 25 -4.06 -4.92 23.64
CA THR A 25 -4.57 -3.72 22.99
C THR A 25 -3.55 -3.42 21.90
N VAL A 26 -3.79 -4.00 20.73
CA VAL A 26 -3.05 -3.66 19.51
C VAL A 26 -3.31 -2.17 19.32
N ALA A 27 -2.27 -1.35 19.47
CA ALA A 27 -2.37 0.07 19.16
C ALA A 27 -2.89 0.21 17.72
N PRO A 28 -3.79 1.17 17.44
CA PRO A 28 -4.26 1.38 16.08
C PRO A 28 -3.06 1.66 15.18
N VAL A 29 -2.93 0.90 14.09
CA VAL A 29 -1.88 1.14 13.09
C VAL A 29 -2.17 2.51 12.46
N PRO A 30 -1.17 3.41 12.36
CA PRO A 30 -1.38 4.70 11.71
C PRO A 30 -1.89 4.51 10.28
N GLU A 31 -2.87 5.31 9.89
CA GLU A 31 -3.35 5.38 8.51
C GLU A 31 -2.35 6.17 7.66
N ALA A 32 -2.27 5.88 6.37
CA ALA A 32 -1.46 6.68 5.46
C ALA A 32 -2.04 8.10 5.32
N GLU A 33 -1.17 9.11 5.40
CA GLU A 33 -1.49 10.52 5.13
C GLU A 33 -2.01 10.72 3.69
N SER A 34 -2.77 11.79 3.44
CA SER A 34 -3.42 12.05 2.14
C SER A 34 -2.47 12.09 0.93
N ASP A 35 -1.27 12.67 1.06
CA ASP A 35 -0.27 12.66 -0.01
C ASP A 35 0.26 11.24 -0.29
N SER A 36 0.46 10.46 0.77
CA SER A 36 0.86 9.05 0.66
C SER A 36 -0.23 8.21 0.01
N GLN A 37 -1.50 8.52 0.27
CA GLN A 37 -2.66 7.90 -0.36
C GLN A 37 -2.71 8.20 -1.86
N ALA A 38 -2.52 9.46 -2.25
CA ALA A 38 -2.47 9.85 -3.66
C ALA A 38 -1.33 9.12 -4.40
N ALA A 39 -0.12 9.10 -3.83
CA ALA A 39 1.02 8.38 -4.38
C ALA A 39 0.74 6.87 -4.53
N ALA A 40 -0.02 6.29 -3.62
CA ALA A 40 -0.43 4.90 -3.72
C ALA A 40 -1.42 4.67 -4.86
N VAL A 41 -2.41 5.56 -5.05
CA VAL A 41 -3.35 5.48 -6.18
C VAL A 41 -2.61 5.57 -7.52
N ASP A 42 -1.63 6.47 -7.64
CA ASP A 42 -0.77 6.57 -8.83
C ASP A 42 0.03 5.28 -9.06
N ALA A 43 0.67 4.75 -8.02
CA ALA A 43 1.43 3.50 -8.10
C ALA A 43 0.55 2.30 -8.50
N ALA A 44 -0.64 2.17 -7.91
CA ALA A 44 -1.60 1.14 -8.28
C ALA A 44 -2.06 1.27 -9.74
N THR A 45 -2.31 2.50 -10.19
CA THR A 45 -2.73 2.78 -11.57
C THR A 45 -1.63 2.41 -12.55
N ALA A 46 -0.38 2.76 -12.26
CA ALA A 46 0.78 2.40 -13.07
C ALA A 46 0.98 0.88 -13.13
N ALA A 47 0.95 0.20 -11.98
CA ALA A 47 1.08 -1.26 -11.90
C ALA A 47 -0.02 -1.99 -12.70
N LEU A 48 -1.28 -1.56 -12.53
CA LEU A 48 -2.41 -2.15 -13.26
C LEU A 48 -2.35 -1.86 -14.76
N THR A 49 -1.87 -0.68 -15.16
CA THR A 49 -1.70 -0.33 -16.58
C THR A 49 -0.61 -1.17 -17.24
N ALA A 50 0.50 -1.43 -16.53
CA ALA A 50 1.56 -2.33 -16.99
C ALA A 50 1.07 -3.79 -17.05
N TYR A 51 0.26 -4.22 -16.07
CA TYR A 51 -0.36 -5.54 -16.06
C TYR A 51 -1.35 -5.73 -17.22
N ALA A 52 -2.13 -4.70 -17.55
CA ALA A 52 -3.18 -4.70 -18.58
C ALA A 52 -2.66 -4.59 -20.02
N GLN A 53 -1.56 -5.30 -20.33
CA GLN A 53 -0.98 -5.34 -21.68
C GLN A 53 -1.02 -6.77 -22.27
N PRO A 54 -2.22 -7.33 -22.54
CA PRO A 54 -2.35 -8.71 -23.03
C PRO A 54 -1.82 -8.93 -24.45
N GLU A 55 -1.52 -7.85 -25.17
CA GLU A 55 -1.00 -7.89 -26.55
C GLU A 55 0.53 -7.96 -26.61
N LEU A 56 1.22 -7.71 -25.48
CA LEU A 56 2.67 -7.81 -25.40
C LEU A 56 3.13 -9.28 -25.26
N PRO A 57 4.27 -9.65 -25.86
CA PRO A 57 4.88 -10.94 -25.57
C PRO A 57 5.31 -10.99 -24.10
N TYR A 58 5.23 -12.17 -23.49
CA TYR A 58 5.50 -12.40 -22.06
C TYR A 58 6.78 -11.70 -21.55
N GLN A 59 7.90 -11.81 -22.27
CA GLN A 59 9.17 -11.18 -21.85
C GLN A 59 9.09 -9.66 -21.78
N GLU A 60 8.43 -9.00 -22.73
CA GLU A 60 8.28 -7.53 -22.71
C GLU A 60 7.29 -7.11 -21.63
N TRP A 61 6.19 -7.85 -21.50
CA TRP A 61 5.17 -7.64 -20.49
C TRP A 61 5.74 -7.72 -19.07
N ILE A 62 6.41 -8.83 -18.72
CA ILE A 62 6.89 -9.04 -17.35
C ILE A 62 8.01 -8.05 -17.00
N ASN A 63 8.89 -7.72 -17.94
CA ASN A 63 9.94 -6.71 -17.75
C ASN A 63 9.36 -5.31 -17.53
N GLY A 64 8.26 -4.98 -18.21
CA GLY A 64 7.53 -3.74 -17.99
C GLY A 64 6.78 -3.70 -16.65
N LEU A 65 6.37 -4.87 -16.14
CA LEU A 65 5.62 -4.98 -14.89
C LEU A 65 6.52 -4.99 -13.64
N TYR A 66 7.68 -5.65 -13.68
CA TYR A 66 8.58 -5.81 -12.53
C TYR A 66 8.92 -4.53 -11.76
N PRO A 67 9.15 -3.36 -12.39
CA PRO A 67 9.46 -2.12 -11.65
C PRO A 67 8.36 -1.67 -10.69
N TYR A 68 7.13 -2.13 -10.90
CA TYR A 68 5.97 -1.77 -10.09
C TYR A 68 5.61 -2.83 -9.05
N LEU A 69 6.35 -3.94 -8.99
CA LEU A 69 6.05 -5.06 -8.11
C LEU A 69 7.03 -5.17 -6.94
N THR A 70 6.55 -5.69 -5.82
CA THR A 70 7.43 -6.22 -4.77
C THR A 70 8.12 -7.49 -5.28
N GLN A 71 9.17 -7.94 -4.60
CA GLN A 71 9.80 -9.23 -4.94
C GLN A 71 8.81 -10.40 -4.84
N THR A 72 7.93 -10.37 -3.83
CA THR A 72 6.87 -11.36 -3.66
C THR A 72 5.84 -11.28 -4.79
N GLY A 73 5.42 -10.07 -5.16
CA GLY A 73 4.49 -9.85 -6.26
C GLY A 73 5.08 -10.30 -7.60
N ALA A 74 6.34 -9.99 -7.85
CA ALA A 74 7.08 -10.42 -9.05
C ALA A 74 7.03 -11.94 -9.23
N ALA A 75 7.33 -12.71 -8.18
CA ALA A 75 7.28 -14.16 -8.20
C ALA A 75 5.88 -14.72 -8.53
N ALA A 76 4.81 -14.02 -8.12
CA ALA A 76 3.44 -14.45 -8.41
C ALA A 76 3.05 -14.33 -9.90
N TYR A 77 3.79 -13.53 -10.68
CA TYR A 77 3.49 -13.27 -12.10
C TYR A 77 4.45 -13.94 -13.07
N GLU A 78 5.51 -14.61 -12.59
CA GLU A 78 6.52 -15.27 -13.45
C GLU A 78 5.89 -16.33 -14.37
N ASP A 79 4.85 -17.05 -13.94
CA ASP A 79 4.18 -18.06 -14.77
C ASP A 79 2.88 -17.56 -15.42
N THR A 80 2.62 -16.25 -15.38
CA THR A 80 1.39 -15.67 -15.93
C THR A 80 1.49 -15.50 -17.45
N ASP A 81 0.48 -15.99 -18.16
CA ASP A 81 0.30 -15.77 -19.60
C ASP A 81 -0.46 -14.44 -19.82
N PRO A 82 0.19 -13.38 -20.36
CA PRO A 82 -0.45 -12.09 -20.53
C PRO A 82 -1.65 -12.14 -21.48
N ALA A 83 -1.68 -13.05 -22.46
CA ALA A 83 -2.79 -13.17 -23.39
C ALA A 83 -4.11 -13.61 -22.72
N ARG A 84 -4.04 -14.13 -21.48
CA ARG A 84 -5.20 -14.52 -20.68
C ARG A 84 -5.71 -13.41 -19.75
N ILE A 85 -5.02 -12.28 -19.70
CA ILE A 85 -5.41 -11.14 -18.88
C ILE A 85 -6.61 -10.46 -19.57
N PRO A 86 -7.80 -10.42 -18.93
CA PRO A 86 -8.98 -9.86 -19.57
C PRO A 86 -9.00 -8.32 -19.57
N VAL A 87 -8.26 -7.69 -18.67
CA VAL A 87 -8.16 -6.23 -18.56
C VAL A 87 -7.20 -5.66 -19.60
N ARG A 88 -7.59 -4.55 -20.24
CA ARG A 88 -6.74 -3.82 -21.21
C ARG A 88 -6.49 -2.38 -20.81
N LYS A 89 -7.36 -1.79 -19.98
CA LYS A 89 -7.19 -0.40 -19.53
C LYS A 89 -7.93 -0.09 -18.24
N VAL A 90 -7.38 0.86 -17.49
CA VAL A 90 -8.06 1.53 -16.40
C VAL A 90 -9.05 2.56 -16.97
N THR A 91 -10.28 2.59 -16.45
CA THR A 91 -11.37 3.41 -17.00
C THR A 91 -11.74 4.61 -16.13
N GLY A 92 -11.16 4.73 -14.93
CA GLY A 92 -11.45 5.81 -14.00
C GLY A 92 -10.49 5.85 -12.80
N PRO A 93 -10.70 6.81 -11.87
CA PRO A 93 -9.83 6.97 -10.71
C PRO A 93 -9.94 5.79 -9.74
N GLY A 94 -8.83 5.47 -9.08
CA GLY A 94 -8.80 4.47 -8.02
C GLY A 94 -9.39 4.99 -6.72
N VAL A 95 -10.02 4.09 -5.97
CA VAL A 95 -10.51 4.35 -4.61
C VAL A 95 -9.76 3.48 -3.62
N ILE A 96 -9.33 4.06 -2.50
CA ILE A 96 -8.67 3.30 -1.45
C ILE A 96 -9.75 2.58 -0.64
N LEU A 97 -9.57 1.27 -0.46
CA LEU A 97 -10.46 0.45 0.35
C LEU A 97 -10.18 0.65 1.84
N PRO A 98 -11.21 0.47 2.71
CA PRO A 98 -11.01 0.50 4.16
C PRO A 98 -10.00 -0.57 4.62
N ALA A 99 -9.29 -0.29 5.71
CA ALA A 99 -8.12 -1.03 6.23
C ALA A 99 -6.76 -0.66 5.60
N SER A 100 -6.62 0.57 5.08
CA SER A 100 -5.32 1.15 4.74
C SER A 100 -4.49 1.47 5.99
N THR A 101 -3.20 1.22 5.91
CA THR A 101 -2.20 1.55 6.92
C THR A 101 -1.09 2.38 6.28
N GLU A 102 -0.19 2.94 7.09
CA GLU A 102 0.95 3.70 6.62
C GLU A 102 1.88 2.91 5.70
N VAL A 103 1.93 1.58 5.77
CA VAL A 103 2.86 0.73 4.99
C VAL A 103 2.18 -0.29 4.07
N ALA A 104 0.86 -0.43 4.17
CA ALA A 104 0.08 -1.35 3.34
C ALA A 104 -1.32 -0.80 3.11
N LEU A 105 -1.79 -0.80 1.85
CA LEU A 105 -3.16 -0.41 1.52
C LEU A 105 -3.63 -1.11 0.25
N ILE A 106 -4.94 -1.03 -0.03
CA ILE A 106 -5.53 -1.62 -1.23
C ILE A 106 -6.24 -0.52 -2.01
N VAL A 107 -5.90 -0.39 -3.29
CA VAL A 107 -6.57 0.51 -4.23
C VAL A 107 -7.45 -0.31 -5.16
N GLN A 108 -8.73 0.01 -5.21
CA GLN A 108 -9.66 -0.52 -6.19
C GLN A 108 -9.73 0.40 -7.40
N LEU A 109 -9.44 -0.13 -8.58
CA LEU A 109 -9.44 0.59 -9.85
C LEU A 109 -10.55 0.05 -10.75
N PRO A 110 -11.40 0.91 -11.32
CA PRO A 110 -12.33 0.50 -12.37
C PRO A 110 -11.56 0.25 -13.67
N THR A 111 -11.89 -0.85 -14.36
CA THR A 111 -11.27 -1.22 -15.64
C THR A 111 -12.33 -1.57 -16.67
N ASP A 112 -11.92 -1.85 -17.91
CA ASP A 112 -12.80 -2.33 -18.97
C ASP A 112 -13.28 -3.77 -18.77
N ALA A 113 -12.66 -4.51 -17.84
CA ALA A 113 -13.03 -5.88 -17.48
C ALA A 113 -13.60 -5.99 -16.04
N GLY A 114 -14.07 -4.89 -15.47
CA GLY A 114 -14.59 -4.81 -14.09
C GLY A 114 -13.61 -4.15 -13.11
N ASN A 115 -13.93 -4.19 -11.82
CA ASN A 115 -13.06 -3.60 -10.80
C ASN A 115 -11.89 -4.53 -10.48
N TYR A 116 -10.70 -3.95 -10.32
CA TYR A 116 -9.49 -4.64 -9.89
C TYR A 116 -8.99 -4.07 -8.58
N ASN A 117 -8.60 -4.95 -7.66
CA ASN A 117 -7.97 -4.59 -6.41
C ASN A 117 -6.45 -4.77 -6.54
N VAL A 118 -5.71 -3.69 -6.28
CA VAL A 118 -4.25 -3.67 -6.23
C VAL A 118 -3.82 -3.50 -4.78
N SER A 119 -3.24 -4.56 -4.23
CA SER A 119 -2.60 -4.54 -2.92
C SER A 119 -1.22 -3.93 -3.04
N LEU A 120 -0.98 -2.83 -2.33
CA LEU A 120 0.30 -2.12 -2.30
C LEU A 120 0.95 -2.30 -0.94
N SER A 121 2.28 -2.37 -0.93
CA SER A 121 3.07 -2.35 0.29
C SER A 121 4.38 -1.58 0.10
N ARG A 122 4.92 -1.10 1.21
CA ARG A 122 6.23 -0.43 1.26
C ARG A 122 6.93 -0.77 2.58
N PRO A 123 8.27 -0.78 2.61
CA PRO A 123 9.02 -1.11 3.83
C PRO A 123 8.94 -0.03 4.93
N ASN A 124 8.68 1.23 4.57
CA ASN A 124 8.55 2.37 5.49
C ASN A 124 7.85 3.55 4.80
N ALA A 125 7.54 4.61 5.54
CA ALA A 125 6.79 5.78 5.08
C ALA A 125 7.48 6.60 3.96
N ASP A 126 8.80 6.48 3.82
CA ASP A 126 9.59 7.22 2.83
C ASP A 126 9.80 6.42 1.54
N ALA A 127 9.46 5.13 1.53
CA ALA A 127 9.63 4.27 0.38
C ALA A 127 8.46 4.37 -0.61
N ALA A 128 8.75 4.13 -1.89
CA ALA A 128 7.74 4.05 -2.93
C ALA A 128 6.78 2.88 -2.69
N TRP A 129 5.52 3.07 -3.06
CA TRP A 129 4.52 2.02 -3.06
C TRP A 129 4.80 1.03 -4.20
N LEU A 130 4.84 -0.26 -3.86
CA LEU A 130 4.99 -1.35 -4.83
C LEU A 130 3.80 -2.29 -4.71
N ALA A 131 3.34 -2.80 -5.83
CA ALA A 131 2.25 -3.77 -5.88
C ALA A 131 2.72 -5.15 -5.44
N ASP A 132 2.07 -5.66 -4.40
CA ASP A 132 2.22 -7.03 -3.96
C ASP A 132 1.33 -7.95 -4.78
N ARG A 133 0.08 -7.54 -5.05
CA ARG A 133 -0.84 -8.35 -5.85
C ARG A 133 -1.91 -7.53 -6.56
N ILE A 134 -2.18 -7.88 -7.80
CA ILE A 134 -3.22 -7.34 -8.68
C ILE A 134 -4.24 -8.45 -8.94
N ARG A 135 -5.52 -8.23 -8.59
CA ARG A 135 -6.60 -9.21 -8.79
C ARG A 135 -7.93 -8.57 -9.18
N PRO A 136 -8.83 -9.30 -9.85
CA PRO A 136 -10.23 -8.91 -9.96
C PRO A 136 -10.86 -8.73 -8.57
N ALA A 137 -11.76 -7.77 -8.42
CA ALA A 137 -12.52 -7.54 -7.19
C ALA A 137 -13.67 -8.54 -7.02
N ASP A 138 -14.30 -8.95 -8.13
CA ASP A 138 -15.23 -10.08 -8.23
C ASP A 138 -14.38 -11.33 -8.45
N GLY A 139 -14.01 -12.00 -7.36
CA GLY A 139 -13.31 -13.30 -7.36
C GLY A 139 -14.26 -14.44 -7.06
#